data_AF-A0AAW8TGH8-F1
#
_entry.id   AF-A0AAW8TGH8-F1
#
_cell.length_a   1.000
_cell.length_b   1.000
_cell.length_c   1.000
_cell.angle_alpha   90.00
_cell.angle_beta   90.00
_cell.angle_gamma   90.00
#
_symmetry.space_group_name_H-M   'P 1'
#
loop_
_entity.id
_entity.type
_entity.pdbx_description
1 polymer ?
#
loop_
_entity_poly.entity_id
_entity_poly.type
_entity_poly.pdbx_seq_one_letter_code
_entity_poly.pdbx_strand_id
1 'polypeptide(L)'
;MPTTTEEKLIDIKFKLDMYYSLADSPESTLEKIEDVIKPKANLNENQQVVLEWLKNNAEWGTPTGLIHELTKRNSMAAERIITAHDQLTRLEQFQILSAFAEWGMKNDQED
;
A
#
# COMPACT_ATOMS: atom_id res chain seq x y z
N MET A 1 20.27 12.50 8.58
CA MET A 1 19.61 11.37 7.91
C MET A 1 19.04 11.89 6.59
N PRO A 2 19.09 11.11 5.49
CA PRO A 2 18.54 11.56 4.21
C PRO A 2 17.03 11.82 4.31
N THR A 3 16.54 12.76 3.51
CA THR A 3 15.10 13.04 3.37
C THR A 3 14.42 11.98 2.48
N THR A 4 13.10 11.83 2.58
CA THR A 4 12.32 10.91 1.71
C THR A 4 12.55 11.19 0.22
N THR A 5 12.83 12.44 -0.15
CA THR A 5 13.18 12.82 -1.52
C THR A 5 14.58 12.33 -1.90
N GLU A 6 15.58 12.49 -1.02
CA GLU A 6 16.94 12.01 -1.25
C GLU A 6 17.01 10.48 -1.36
N GLU A 7 16.24 9.75 -0.56
CA GLU A 7 16.13 8.29 -0.63
C GLU A 7 15.60 7.83 -2.00
N LYS A 8 14.54 8.49 -2.51
CA LYS A 8 14.01 8.20 -3.85
C LYS A 8 15.03 8.48 -4.95
N LEU A 9 15.78 9.57 -4.86
CA LEU A 9 16.80 9.92 -5.84
C LEU A 9 17.96 8.91 -5.86
N ILE A 10 18.35 8.40 -4.69
CA ILE A 10 19.37 7.35 -4.57
C ILE A 10 18.90 6.05 -5.22
N ASP A 11 17.65 5.63 -4.97
CA ASP A 11 17.10 4.40 -5.56
C ASP A 11 16.93 4.51 -7.09
N ILE A 12 16.45 5.65 -7.59
CA ILE A 12 16.38 5.91 -9.04
C ILE A 12 17.78 5.83 -9.67
N LYS A 13 18.79 6.42 -9.03
CA LYS A 13 20.17 6.36 -9.53
C LYS A 13 20.68 4.93 -9.59
N PHE A 14 20.46 4.13 -8.55
CA PHE A 14 20.85 2.72 -8.54
C PHE A 14 20.20 1.93 -9.69
N LYS A 15 18.89 2.13 -9.94
CA LYS A 15 18.18 1.47 -11.05
C LYS A 15 18.73 1.88 -12.42
N LEU A 16 19.08 3.16 -12.61
CA LEU A 16 19.72 3.63 -13.83
C LEU A 16 21.12 3.03 -14.02
N ASP A 17 21.91 2.91 -12.94
CA ASP A 17 23.24 2.28 -13.00
C ASP A 17 23.13 0.80 -13.42
N MET A 18 22.11 0.07 -12.95
CA MET A 18 21.82 -1.30 -13.41
C MET A 18 21.53 -1.35 -14.92
N TYR A 19 20.69 -0.46 -15.43
CA TYR A 19 20.41 -0.35 -16.87
C TYR A 19 21.68 -0.07 -17.68
N TYR A 20 22.48 0.91 -17.29
CA TYR A 20 23.72 1.25 -18.01
C TYR A 20 24.76 0.12 -17.98
N SER A 21 24.72 -0.73 -16.95
CA SER A 21 25.54 -1.95 -16.89
C SER A 21 25.00 -3.11 -17.74
N LEU A 22 23.88 -2.92 -18.46
CA LEU A 22 23.15 -3.94 -19.22
C LEU A 22 22.62 -5.10 -18.37
N ALA A 23 22.50 -4.90 -17.05
CA ALA A 23 21.93 -5.88 -16.13
C ALA A 23 20.39 -5.89 -16.15
N ASP A 24 19.77 -4.90 -16.80
CA ASP A 24 18.32 -4.75 -16.87
C ASP A 24 17.89 -4.18 -18.23
N SER A 25 16.65 -4.45 -18.64
CA SER A 25 16.10 -3.89 -19.89
C SER A 25 15.59 -2.45 -19.67
N PRO A 26 15.48 -1.64 -20.73
CA PRO A 26 14.84 -0.32 -20.64
C PRO A 26 13.44 -0.39 -20.01
N GLU A 27 12.62 -1.36 -20.44
CA GLU A 27 11.22 -1.50 -20.02
C GLU A 27 11.10 -1.86 -18.54
N SER A 28 11.86 -2.84 -18.07
CA SER A 28 11.91 -3.26 -16.66
C SER A 28 12.46 -2.14 -15.76
N THR A 29 13.45 -1.39 -16.24
CA THR A 29 14.00 -0.24 -15.50
C THR A 29 12.96 0.87 -15.34
N LEU A 30 12.19 1.16 -16.39
CA LEU A 30 11.13 2.18 -16.36
C LEU A 30 10.03 1.81 -15.35
N GLU A 31 9.53 0.57 -15.38
CA GLU A 31 8.54 0.06 -14.42
C GLU A 31 9.01 0.24 -12.97
N LYS A 32 10.26 -0.15 -12.69
CA LYS A 32 10.86 -0.01 -11.35
C LYS A 32 11.04 1.44 -10.93
N ILE A 33 11.31 2.37 -11.85
CA ILE A 33 11.41 3.81 -11.54
C ILE A 33 10.02 4.39 -11.28
N GLU A 34 9.02 4.00 -12.08
CA GLU A 34 7.62 4.39 -11.88
C GLU A 34 7.14 4.05 -10.47
N ASP A 35 7.48 2.87 -9.97
CA ASP A 35 7.18 2.46 -8.59
C ASP A 35 7.84 3.34 -7.52
N VAL A 36 9.05 3.85 -7.75
CA VAL A 36 9.75 4.74 -6.80
C VAL A 36 9.13 6.13 -6.77
N ILE A 37 8.82 6.67 -7.96
CA ILE A 37 8.25 8.00 -8.09
C ILE A 37 6.77 8.02 -7.75
N LYS A 38 6.09 6.86 -7.81
CA LYS A 38 4.69 6.72 -7.39
C LYS A 38 4.53 7.36 -6.01
N PRO A 39 3.61 8.33 -5.85
CA PRO A 39 3.40 8.94 -4.56
C PRO A 39 2.87 7.88 -3.61
N LYS A 40 3.69 7.50 -2.63
CA LYS A 40 3.20 6.80 -1.45
C LYS A 40 2.29 7.80 -0.74
N ALA A 41 0.99 7.57 -0.83
CA ALA A 41 0.02 8.39 -0.13
C ALA A 41 0.37 8.37 1.35
N ASN A 42 0.65 9.55 1.92
CA ASN A 42 0.84 9.65 3.35
C ASN A 42 -0.55 9.49 3.97
N LEU A 43 -0.83 8.29 4.45
CA LEU A 43 -2.17 7.93 4.94
C LEU A 43 -2.50 8.78 6.16
N ASN A 44 -3.70 9.36 6.18
CA ASN A 44 -4.21 10.07 7.35
C ASN A 44 -4.55 9.08 8.50
N GLU A 45 -4.91 9.60 9.67
CA GLU A 45 -5.22 8.78 10.85
C GLU A 45 -6.32 7.74 10.60
N ASN A 46 -7.43 8.14 9.97
CA ASN A 46 -8.53 7.23 9.64
C ASN A 46 -8.08 6.12 8.68
N GLN A 47 -7.27 6.46 7.67
CA GLN A 47 -6.73 5.48 6.73
C GLN A 47 -5.78 4.50 7.41
N GLN A 48 -4.93 4.96 8.32
CA GLN A 48 -4.00 4.11 9.07
C GLN A 48 -4.78 3.15 9.97
N VAL A 49 -5.78 3.63 10.72
CA VAL A 49 -6.60 2.79 11.60
C VAL A 49 -7.31 1.68 10.84
N VAL A 50 -7.88 2.00 9.66
CA VAL A 50 -8.53 1.00 8.80
C VAL A 50 -7.52 0.03 8.20
N LEU A 51 -6.38 0.53 7.69
CA LEU A 51 -5.34 -0.32 7.10
C LEU A 51 -4.77 -1.32 8.13
N GLU A 52 -4.49 -0.87 9.34
CA GLU A 52 -3.98 -1.75 10.40
C GLU A 52 -5.03 -2.78 10.82
N TRP A 53 -6.31 -2.42 10.83
CA TRP A 53 -7.37 -3.41 11.04
C TRP A 53 -7.39 -4.47 9.94
N LEU A 54 -7.28 -4.08 8.66
CA LEU A 54 -7.23 -5.03 7.54
C LEU A 54 -6.05 -6.01 7.65
N LYS A 55 -4.85 -5.50 7.95
CA LYS A 55 -3.64 -6.33 8.12
C LYS A 55 -3.78 -7.32 9.29
N ASN A 56 -4.23 -6.85 10.44
CA ASN A 56 -4.39 -7.68 11.63
C ASN A 56 -5.45 -8.78 11.49
N ASN A 57 -6.36 -8.64 10.51
CA ASN A 57 -7.42 -9.61 10.26
C ASN A 57 -7.21 -10.40 8.96
N ALA A 58 -6.05 -10.26 8.30
CA ALA A 58 -5.77 -10.84 6.98
C ALA A 58 -5.92 -12.37 6.96
N GLU A 59 -5.64 -13.06 8.06
CA GLU A 59 -5.78 -14.52 8.19
C GLU A 59 -7.23 -15.01 8.27
N TRP A 60 -8.20 -14.12 8.55
CA TRP A 60 -9.59 -14.49 8.86
C TRP A 60 -10.53 -14.47 7.64
N GLY A 61 -10.02 -14.18 6.44
CA GLY A 61 -10.82 -14.17 5.22
C GLY A 61 -10.06 -13.71 3.99
N THR A 62 -10.76 -13.62 2.85
CA THR A 62 -10.14 -13.05 1.64
C THR A 62 -9.95 -11.54 1.81
N PRO A 63 -8.94 -10.93 1.16
CA PRO A 63 -8.74 -9.48 1.21
C PRO A 63 -10.00 -8.69 0.84
N THR A 64 -10.72 -9.13 -0.19
CA THR A 64 -11.99 -8.54 -0.62
C THR A 64 -13.13 -8.75 0.38
N GLY A 65 -13.14 -9.88 1.09
CA GLY A 65 -14.09 -10.17 2.16
C GLY A 65 -13.93 -9.25 3.36
N LEU A 66 -12.68 -8.96 3.76
CA LEU A 66 -12.37 -8.04 4.86
C LEU A 66 -12.76 -6.59 4.53
N ILE A 67 -12.54 -6.15 3.29
CA ILE A 67 -13.01 -4.84 2.85
C ILE A 67 -14.54 -4.77 2.90
N HIS A 68 -15.23 -5.82 2.42
CA HIS A 68 -16.68 -5.88 2.49
C HIS A 68 -17.20 -5.91 3.94
N GLU A 69 -16.48 -6.53 4.88
CA GLU A 69 -16.83 -6.58 6.29
C GLU A 69 -17.02 -5.19 6.90
N LEU A 70 -16.21 -4.22 6.52
CA LEU A 70 -16.31 -2.83 6.99
C LEU A 70 -17.57 -2.09 6.48
N THR A 71 -18.26 -2.64 5.47
CA THR A 71 -19.49 -2.04 4.91
C THR A 71 -20.77 -2.63 5.50
N LYS A 72 -20.66 -3.67 6.33
CA LYS A 72 -21.83 -4.38 6.88
C LYS A 72 -22.42 -3.62 8.06
N ARG A 73 -23.76 -3.60 8.15
CA ARG A 73 -24.48 -3.04 9.32
C ARG A 73 -24.16 -3.76 10.64
N ASN A 74 -23.85 -5.05 10.55
CA ASN A 74 -23.48 -5.90 11.69
C ASN A 74 -22.01 -6.30 11.62
N SER A 75 -21.14 -5.36 11.23
CA SER A 75 -19.71 -5.62 11.10
C SER A 75 -19.11 -6.14 12.40
N MET A 76 -18.14 -7.04 12.27
CA MET A 76 -17.33 -7.52 13.39
C MET A 76 -16.28 -6.50 13.84
N ALA A 77 -16.00 -5.47 13.05
CA ALA A 77 -15.04 -4.43 13.43
C ALA A 77 -15.61 -3.53 14.54
N ALA A 78 -14.75 -3.03 15.41
CA ALA A 78 -15.15 -2.08 16.45
C ALA A 78 -15.69 -0.77 15.83
N GLU A 79 -16.61 -0.11 16.51
CA GLU A 79 -17.30 1.11 16.04
C GLU A 79 -16.33 2.21 15.57
N ARG A 80 -15.17 2.35 16.23
CA ARG A 80 -14.13 3.30 15.83
C ARG A 80 -13.56 3.02 14.43
N ILE A 81 -13.44 1.75 14.05
CA ILE A 81 -12.90 1.33 12.75
C ILE A 81 -13.95 1.60 11.67
N ILE A 82 -15.22 1.29 11.95
CA ILE A 82 -16.34 1.58 11.05
C ILE A 82 -16.49 3.08 10.84
N THR A 83 -16.45 3.86 11.91
CA THR A 83 -16.50 5.32 11.83
C THR A 83 -15.34 5.89 11.02
N ALA A 84 -14.12 5.40 11.24
CA ALA A 84 -12.95 5.81 10.46
C ALA A 84 -13.13 5.47 8.98
N HIS A 85 -13.63 4.28 8.65
CA HIS A 85 -13.93 3.84 7.29
C HIS A 85 -14.99 4.71 6.62
N ASP A 86 -16.09 5.02 7.31
CA ASP A 86 -17.20 5.82 6.79
C ASP A 86 -16.83 7.29 6.54
N GLN A 87 -15.80 7.79 7.22
CA GLN A 87 -15.26 9.14 7.02
C GLN A 87 -14.28 9.24 5.86
N LEU A 88 -13.88 8.14 5.24
CA LEU A 88 -12.95 8.16 4.12
C LEU A 88 -13.62 8.69 2.85
N THR A 89 -12.90 9.57 2.16
CA THR A 89 -13.22 9.89 0.78
C THR A 89 -12.95 8.70 -0.14
N ARG A 90 -13.54 8.73 -1.34
CA ARG A 90 -13.29 7.70 -2.36
C ARG A 90 -11.80 7.58 -2.73
N LEU A 91 -11.08 8.69 -2.77
CA LEU A 91 -9.63 8.68 -3.03
C LEU A 91 -8.89 7.95 -1.91
N GLU A 92 -9.24 8.23 -0.65
CA GLU A 92 -8.61 7.63 0.51
C GLU A 92 -8.90 6.13 0.62
N GLN A 93 -10.10 5.70 0.24
CA GLN A 93 -10.43 4.28 0.08
C GLN A 93 -9.52 3.60 -0.96
N PHE A 94 -9.32 4.20 -2.14
CA PHE A 94 -8.38 3.65 -3.13
C PHE A 94 -6.94 3.57 -2.61
N GLN A 95 -6.50 4.56 -1.83
CA GLN A 95 -5.16 4.56 -1.23
C GLN A 95 -5.00 3.44 -0.21
N ILE A 96 -6.01 3.16 0.63
CA ILE A 96 -6.00 2.01 1.54
C ILE A 96 -5.97 0.70 0.75
N LEU A 97 -6.79 0.57 -0.30
CA LEU A 97 -6.79 -0.62 -1.15
C LEU A 97 -5.41 -0.87 -1.77
N SER A 98 -4.76 0.17 -2.30
CA SER A 98 -3.39 0.08 -2.83
C SER A 98 -2.41 -0.36 -1.73
N ALA A 99 -2.44 0.28 -0.57
CA ALA A 99 -1.53 -0.03 0.53
C ALA A 99 -1.74 -1.43 1.10
N PHE A 100 -2.99 -1.90 1.17
CA PHE A 100 -3.33 -3.24 1.65
C PHE A 100 -2.91 -4.31 0.64
N ALA A 101 -3.11 -4.08 -0.67
CA ALA A 101 -2.62 -4.98 -1.71
C ALA A 101 -1.09 -5.05 -1.76
N GLU A 102 -0.41 -3.89 -1.68
CA GLU A 102 1.06 -3.82 -1.61
C GLU A 102 1.62 -4.56 -0.38
N TRP A 103 0.92 -4.50 0.75
CA TRP A 103 1.27 -5.26 1.94
C TRP A 103 1.02 -6.76 1.74
N GLY A 104 -0.17 -7.16 1.28
CA GLY A 104 -0.53 -8.56 1.08
C GLY A 104 0.42 -9.28 0.13
N MET A 105 0.75 -8.68 -1.02
CA MET A 105 1.69 -9.26 -1.99
C MET A 105 3.11 -9.48 -1.43
N LYS A 106 3.50 -8.77 -0.37
CA LYS A 106 4.81 -8.97 0.29
C LYS A 106 4.78 -10.06 1.35
N ASN A 107 3.63 -10.28 2.00
CA ASN A 107 3.51 -11.22 3.12
C ASN A 107 2.95 -12.58 2.66
N ASP A 108 2.16 -12.63 1.58
CA ASP A 108 1.65 -13.87 0.97
C ASP A 108 2.74 -14.65 0.21
N GLN A 109 3.96 -14.10 0.05
CA GLN A 109 5.10 -14.80 -0.58
C GLN A 109 5.88 -15.71 0.39
N GLU A 110 5.46 -15.81 1.65
CA GLU A 110 6.11 -16.64 2.68
C GLU A 110 5.40 -17.99 2.94
N ASP A 111 4.37 -18.36 2.17
CA ASP A 111 3.69 -19.67 2.22
C ASP A 111 3.99 -20.58 1.00
#